data_AF-A0A537SBK7-F1
#
_entry.id   AF-A0A537SBK7-F1
#
_cell.length_a   1.000
_cell.length_b   1.000
_cell.length_c   1.000
_cell.angle_alpha   90.00
_cell.angle_beta   90.00
_cell.angle_gamma   90.00
#
_symmetry.space_group_name_H-M   'P 1'
#
loop_
_entity.id
_entity.type
_entity.pdbx_description
1 polymer ?
#
loop_
_entity_poly.entity_id
_entity_poly.type
_entity_poly.pdbx_seq_one_letter_code
_entity_poly.pdbx_strand_id
1 'polypeptide(L)'
;CRVTVPDALGRPYVADVNEGDLWYFPAGQPHSLQGLGSDGCEFVICFDDGDASEFNTLLVTDWFAHTPPEVLAKNFGVPAETFARIPLQNLWIFQGKVPGDLAADRAAISKAGRVPPHPFIYQLGSSPPTKESKGGEIRVADSGNFTVSTTVAAALVTVRPGGVREMHWHPNADEWQYYLKGKGRMTVLNTGPNAMTMDFGPGDIGYVKRNLGHYVENVGDTDLQFIGVFRTSRYEEISLSDWLTHTPPALVAQHLNVDEATIAKWPDNAPGLMLKS
;
A
#
# COMPACT_ATOMS: atom_id res chain seq x y z
N CYS A 1 3.46 6.05 -13.75
CA CYS A 1 3.88 7.48 -13.66
C CYS A 1 5.39 7.58 -13.46
N ARG A 2 5.98 8.77 -13.60
CA ARG A 2 7.34 9.08 -13.12
C ARG A 2 7.26 9.75 -11.76
N VAL A 3 8.04 9.28 -10.80
CA VAL A 3 8.14 9.83 -9.45
C VAL A 3 9.49 10.47 -9.22
N THR A 4 9.54 11.58 -8.48
CA THR A 4 10.80 12.14 -7.97
C THR A 4 10.75 12.26 -6.46
N VAL A 5 11.88 12.00 -5.79
CA VAL A 5 12.02 12.14 -4.33
C VAL A 5 13.50 12.32 -3.96
N PRO A 6 13.94 13.49 -3.49
CA PRO A 6 15.22 13.57 -2.80
C PRO A 6 15.07 13.05 -1.38
N ASP A 7 16.08 12.33 -0.91
CA ASP A 7 16.11 11.95 0.51
C ASP A 7 16.53 13.11 1.42
N ALA A 8 16.47 12.89 2.74
CA ALA A 8 16.84 13.90 3.73
C ALA A 8 18.29 14.41 3.64
N LEU A 9 19.18 13.72 2.91
CA LEU A 9 20.56 14.13 2.66
C LEU A 9 20.73 14.85 1.31
N GLY A 10 19.63 15.12 0.61
CA GLY A 10 19.59 15.74 -0.72
C GLY A 10 20.04 14.82 -1.84
N ARG A 11 20.01 13.49 -1.65
CA ARG A 11 20.37 12.54 -2.70
C ARG A 11 19.16 12.34 -3.61
N PRO A 12 19.27 12.68 -4.90
CA PRO A 12 18.12 12.67 -5.82
C PRO A 12 17.71 11.25 -6.19
N TYR A 13 16.40 11.05 -6.39
CA TYR A 13 15.83 9.84 -6.94
C TYR A 13 14.77 10.18 -7.99
N VAL A 14 14.81 9.47 -9.12
CA VAL A 14 13.75 9.49 -10.13
C VAL A 14 13.57 8.08 -10.70
N ALA A 15 12.32 7.65 -10.80
CA ALA A 15 11.98 6.35 -11.33
C ALA A 15 10.60 6.34 -11.97
N ASP A 16 10.40 5.42 -12.91
CA ASP A 16 9.09 5.12 -13.47
C ASP A 16 8.46 3.98 -12.67
N VAL A 17 7.16 4.13 -12.39
CA VAL A 17 6.30 3.21 -11.66
C VAL A 17 5.22 2.72 -12.62
N ASN A 18 5.04 1.40 -12.69
CA ASN A 18 4.05 0.75 -13.56
C ASN A 18 2.84 0.25 -12.77
N GLU A 19 1.85 -0.27 -13.47
CA GLU A 19 0.71 -0.95 -12.84
C GLU A 19 1.18 -2.08 -11.92
N GLY A 20 0.66 -2.12 -10.69
CA GLY A 20 1.02 -3.10 -9.67
C GLY A 20 2.30 -2.78 -8.90
N ASP A 21 3.06 -1.76 -9.28
CA ASP A 21 4.21 -1.28 -8.50
C ASP A 21 3.75 -0.38 -7.34
N LEU A 22 4.57 -0.30 -6.29
CA LEU A 22 4.40 0.60 -5.15
C LEU A 22 5.44 1.71 -5.17
N TRP A 23 5.11 2.82 -4.50
CA TRP A 23 6.10 3.76 -3.97
C TRP A 23 5.89 4.00 -2.48
N TYR A 24 6.93 4.47 -1.80
CA TYR A 24 6.85 4.94 -0.43
C TYR A 24 7.73 6.19 -0.30
N PHE A 25 7.16 7.28 0.18
CA PHE A 25 7.88 8.52 0.46
C PHE A 25 7.95 8.73 1.97
N PRO A 26 9.16 8.67 2.59
CA PRO A 26 9.28 8.92 4.02
C PRO A 26 8.76 10.30 4.42
N ALA A 27 8.21 10.39 5.63
CA ALA A 27 7.66 11.62 6.18
C ALA A 27 8.60 12.82 6.01
N GLY A 28 8.07 13.91 5.47
CA GLY A 28 8.80 15.17 5.25
C GLY A 28 9.70 15.20 4.00
N GLN A 29 9.88 14.10 3.27
CA GLN A 29 10.62 14.15 2.00
C GLN A 29 9.73 14.71 0.88
N PRO A 30 10.17 15.76 0.18
CA PRO A 30 9.39 16.31 -0.92
C PRO A 30 9.38 15.30 -2.07
N HIS A 31 8.33 15.32 -2.87
CA HIS A 31 8.19 14.42 -3.99
C HIS A 31 7.31 15.03 -5.09
N SER A 32 7.31 14.39 -6.26
CA SER A 32 6.41 14.74 -7.36
C SER A 32 5.92 13.50 -8.08
N LEU A 33 4.75 13.60 -8.70
CA LEU A 33 4.16 12.59 -9.57
C LEU A 33 3.91 13.20 -10.94
N GLN A 34 4.33 12.53 -12.01
CA GLN A 34 4.11 12.97 -13.38
C GLN A 34 3.51 11.83 -14.22
N GLY A 35 2.36 12.08 -14.85
CA GLY A 35 1.75 11.15 -15.80
C GLY A 35 2.68 10.88 -16.99
N LEU A 36 2.67 9.65 -17.49
CA LEU A 36 3.44 9.22 -18.67
C LEU A 36 2.48 8.82 -19.79
N GLY A 37 2.95 8.85 -21.03
CA GLY A 37 2.16 8.42 -22.19
C GLY A 37 0.92 9.29 -22.44
N SER A 38 0.01 8.78 -23.28
CA SER A 38 -1.27 9.44 -23.59
C SER A 38 -2.31 9.32 -22.47
N ASP A 39 -2.22 8.26 -21.67
CA ASP A 39 -3.28 7.85 -20.74
C ASP A 39 -2.99 8.28 -19.30
N GLY A 40 -1.81 8.85 -19.05
CA GLY A 40 -1.44 9.42 -17.76
C GLY A 40 -1.12 8.36 -16.70
N CYS A 41 -1.68 8.52 -15.51
CA CYS A 41 -1.52 7.57 -14.42
C CYS A 41 -2.68 7.69 -13.44
N GLU A 42 -3.30 6.57 -13.13
CA GLU A 42 -4.27 6.42 -12.04
C GLU A 42 -3.63 5.58 -10.94
N PHE A 43 -3.88 5.92 -9.68
CA PHE A 43 -3.24 5.29 -8.52
C PHE A 43 -4.03 5.55 -7.24
N VAL A 44 -3.73 4.76 -6.22
CA VAL A 44 -4.24 4.96 -4.86
C VAL A 44 -3.09 5.42 -3.98
N ILE A 45 -3.28 6.50 -3.24
CA ILE A 45 -2.35 6.95 -2.20
C ILE A 45 -3.01 6.72 -0.84
N CYS A 46 -2.23 6.17 0.08
CA CYS A 46 -2.59 6.08 1.49
C CYS A 46 -1.58 6.88 2.32
N PHE A 47 -2.06 7.47 3.41
CA PHE A 47 -1.24 8.15 4.40
C PHE A 47 -1.31 7.34 5.70
N ASP A 48 -0.22 7.33 6.47
CA ASP A 48 -0.16 6.64 7.77
C ASP A 48 -0.81 7.44 8.91
N ASP A 49 -1.63 8.43 8.56
CA ASP A 49 -2.45 9.25 9.44
C ASP A 49 -3.87 9.38 8.84
N GLY A 50 -4.89 9.02 9.63
CA GLY A 50 -6.29 9.09 9.21
C GLY A 50 -6.84 10.50 9.11
N ASP A 51 -6.17 11.48 9.72
CA ASP A 51 -6.52 12.91 9.62
C ASP A 51 -5.84 13.59 8.41
N ALA A 52 -5.05 12.85 7.63
CA ALA A 52 -4.37 13.38 6.45
C ALA A 52 -5.37 13.92 5.42
N SER A 53 -5.03 15.05 4.83
CA SER A 53 -5.83 15.71 3.80
C SER A 53 -4.94 16.20 2.68
N GLU A 54 -5.36 15.97 1.44
CA GLU A 54 -4.65 16.44 0.25
C GLU A 54 -4.51 17.97 0.20
N PHE A 55 -5.42 18.70 0.87
CA PHE A 55 -5.44 20.16 0.93
C PHE A 55 -4.42 20.78 1.90
N ASN A 56 -3.76 19.96 2.73
CA ASN A 56 -2.82 20.44 3.76
C ASN A 56 -1.35 20.09 3.43
N THR A 57 -1.03 19.90 2.15
CA THR A 57 0.33 19.61 1.68
C THR A 57 1.15 20.89 1.52
N LEU A 58 2.47 20.81 1.74
CA LEU A 58 3.38 21.94 1.50
C LEU A 58 3.78 21.99 0.02
N LEU A 59 3.13 22.86 -0.75
CA LEU A 59 3.34 22.97 -2.19
C LEU A 59 4.40 24.01 -2.54
N VAL A 60 5.29 23.65 -3.47
CA VAL A 60 6.42 24.53 -3.84
C VAL A 60 5.95 25.86 -4.43
N THR A 61 4.87 25.86 -5.21
CA THR A 61 4.31 27.08 -5.81
C THR A 61 3.67 27.98 -4.77
N ASP A 62 2.94 27.42 -3.80
CA ASP A 62 2.41 28.18 -2.68
C ASP A 62 3.52 28.77 -1.82
N TRP A 63 4.55 27.99 -1.50
CA TRP A 63 5.65 28.49 -0.68
C TRP A 63 6.40 29.62 -1.38
N PHE A 64 6.68 29.49 -2.68
CA PHE A 64 7.30 30.56 -3.47
C PHE A 64 6.41 31.81 -3.56
N ALA A 65 5.11 31.66 -3.85
CA ALA A 65 4.17 32.77 -3.96
C ALA A 65 4.00 33.56 -2.65
N HIS A 66 4.16 32.89 -1.50
CA HIS A 66 4.04 33.48 -0.17
C HIS A 66 5.39 33.82 0.48
N THR A 67 6.48 33.83 -0.29
CA THR A 67 7.80 34.26 0.16
C THR A 67 8.19 35.58 -0.51
N PRO A 68 8.64 36.61 0.24
CA PRO A 68 9.06 37.86 -0.37
C PRO A 68 10.17 37.64 -1.42
N PRO A 69 10.11 38.30 -2.61
CA PRO A 69 11.09 38.12 -3.67
C PRO A 69 12.54 38.36 -3.23
N GLU A 70 12.78 39.28 -2.30
CA GLU A 70 14.10 39.55 -1.73
C GLU A 70 14.63 38.41 -0.86
N VAL A 71 13.75 37.62 -0.23
CA VAL A 71 14.12 36.41 0.52
C VAL A 71 14.46 35.29 -0.46
N LEU A 72 13.65 35.10 -1.52
CA LEU A 72 13.96 34.16 -2.59
C LEU A 72 15.31 34.49 -3.26
N ALA A 73 15.53 35.76 -3.58
CA ALA A 73 16.78 36.27 -4.16
C ALA A 73 18.01 35.89 -3.31
N LYS A 74 17.93 36.15 -2.00
CA LYS A 74 19.00 35.79 -1.05
C LYS A 74 19.21 34.28 -0.98
N ASN A 75 18.14 33.50 -0.95
CA ASN A 75 18.20 32.04 -0.84
C ASN A 75 18.83 31.38 -2.06
N PHE A 76 18.49 31.85 -3.27
CA PHE A 76 18.94 31.25 -4.53
C PHE A 76 20.17 31.92 -5.14
N GLY A 77 20.64 33.04 -4.57
CA GLY A 77 21.81 33.76 -5.05
C GLY A 77 21.60 34.44 -6.41
N VAL A 78 20.37 34.86 -6.71
CA VAL A 78 19.98 35.50 -7.98
C VAL A 78 19.23 36.81 -7.72
N PRO A 79 19.13 37.73 -8.70
CA PRO A 79 18.35 38.96 -8.53
C PRO A 79 16.85 38.71 -8.27
N ALA A 80 16.19 39.60 -7.52
CA ALA A 80 14.79 39.43 -7.10
C ALA A 80 13.81 39.44 -8.28
N GLU A 81 14.13 40.17 -9.35
CA GLU A 81 13.36 40.22 -10.59
C GLU A 81 13.27 38.86 -11.31
N THR A 82 14.17 37.91 -10.99
CA THR A 82 14.09 36.52 -11.46
C THR A 82 12.74 35.89 -11.12
N PHE A 83 12.15 36.28 -9.99
CA PHE A 83 10.90 35.73 -9.49
C PHE A 83 9.66 36.55 -9.89
N ALA A 84 9.81 37.59 -10.73
CA ALA A 84 8.69 38.48 -11.10
C ALA A 84 7.56 37.80 -11.89
N ARG A 85 7.78 36.58 -12.41
CA ARG A 85 6.83 35.83 -13.25
C ARG A 85 6.53 34.43 -12.73
N ILE A 86 6.85 34.13 -11.47
CA ILE A 86 6.44 32.86 -10.87
C ILE A 86 4.91 32.76 -10.83
N PRO A 87 4.33 31.55 -10.82
CA PRO A 87 2.92 31.38 -10.49
C PRO A 87 2.62 31.99 -9.11
N LEU A 88 1.52 32.73 -9.00
CA LEU A 88 1.04 33.30 -7.72
C LEU A 88 -0.10 32.48 -7.10
N GLN A 89 -0.58 31.49 -7.84
CA GLN A 89 -1.60 30.55 -7.42
C GLN A 89 -1.00 29.16 -7.25
N ASN A 90 -1.57 28.42 -6.30
CA ASN A 90 -1.33 26.99 -6.17
C ASN A 90 -1.63 26.28 -7.49
N LEU A 91 -0.65 25.53 -8.01
CA LEU A 91 -0.86 24.73 -9.20
C LEU A 91 -1.45 23.35 -8.90
N TRP A 92 -1.22 22.80 -7.71
CA TRP A 92 -1.63 21.46 -7.26
C TRP A 92 -1.41 20.36 -8.33
N ILE A 93 -2.42 20.14 -9.19
CA ILE A 93 -2.33 19.32 -10.40
C ILE A 93 -2.51 20.21 -11.64
N PHE A 94 -1.57 20.13 -12.58
CA PHE A 94 -1.61 20.91 -13.81
C PHE A 94 -1.12 20.09 -15.02
N GLN A 95 -1.55 20.48 -16.21
CA GLN A 95 -1.11 19.87 -17.45
C GLN A 95 0.33 20.31 -17.78
N GLY A 96 1.25 19.36 -17.73
CA GLY A 96 2.66 19.55 -18.08
C GLY A 96 3.00 18.98 -19.45
N LYS A 97 4.28 19.08 -19.83
CA LYS A 97 4.81 18.31 -20.96
C LYS A 97 5.10 16.88 -20.51
N VAL A 98 4.82 15.90 -21.37
CA VAL A 98 5.27 14.51 -21.14
C VAL A 98 6.80 14.51 -21.02
N PRO A 99 7.37 13.90 -19.96
CA PRO A 99 8.82 13.93 -19.77
C PRO A 99 9.53 13.09 -20.84
N GLY A 100 10.82 13.35 -21.01
CA GLY A 100 11.67 12.59 -21.94
C GLY A 100 12.07 11.23 -21.37
N ASP A 101 13.19 10.71 -21.86
CA ASP A 101 13.75 9.45 -21.40
C ASP A 101 14.16 9.48 -19.90
N LEU A 102 13.93 8.38 -19.18
CA LEU A 102 14.24 8.27 -17.76
C LEU A 102 15.75 8.40 -17.48
N ALA A 103 16.61 7.85 -18.33
CA ALA A 103 18.05 7.93 -18.14
C ALA A 103 18.55 9.37 -18.29
N ALA A 104 17.94 10.14 -19.21
CA ALA A 104 18.23 11.56 -19.35
C ALA A 104 17.86 12.36 -18.08
N ASP A 105 16.67 12.12 -17.51
CA ASP A 105 16.26 12.78 -16.26
C ASP A 105 17.17 12.38 -15.08
N ARG A 106 17.55 11.10 -14.97
CA ARG A 106 18.52 10.62 -13.97
C ARG A 106 19.87 11.31 -14.11
N ALA A 107 20.36 11.47 -15.34
CA ALA A 107 21.61 12.16 -15.61
C ALA A 107 21.53 13.65 -15.25
N ALA A 108 20.42 14.31 -15.56
CA ALA A 108 20.21 15.74 -15.31
C ALA A 108 20.19 16.09 -13.81
N ILE A 109 19.65 15.21 -12.97
CA ILE A 109 19.57 15.44 -11.52
C ILE A 109 20.78 14.89 -10.77
N SER A 110 21.68 14.14 -11.41
CA SER A 110 22.83 13.52 -10.74
C SER A 110 23.74 14.58 -10.10
N LYS A 111 23.89 14.52 -8.77
CA LYS A 111 24.76 15.42 -7.99
C LYS A 111 25.89 14.63 -7.35
N ALA A 112 27.10 14.80 -7.87
CA ALA A 112 28.32 14.17 -7.35
C ALA A 112 28.21 12.63 -7.18
N GLY A 113 27.39 11.97 -7.99
CA GLY A 113 27.15 10.53 -7.91
C GLY A 113 26.43 10.06 -6.64
N ARG A 114 25.87 10.97 -5.84
CA ARG A 114 25.16 10.60 -4.60
C ARG A 114 23.78 10.03 -4.95
N VAL A 115 23.49 8.82 -4.48
CA VAL A 115 22.19 8.16 -4.64
C VAL A 115 21.68 7.64 -3.29
N PRO A 116 20.36 7.60 -3.08
CA PRO A 116 19.78 6.92 -1.91
C PRO A 116 20.23 5.45 -1.85
N PRO A 117 20.42 4.87 -0.65
CA PRO A 117 20.91 3.51 -0.47
C PRO A 117 19.85 2.45 -0.81
N HIS A 118 18.58 2.84 -0.77
CA HIS A 118 17.44 1.99 -1.05
C HIS A 118 16.50 2.69 -2.04
N PRO A 119 15.84 1.95 -2.95
CA PRO A 119 14.86 2.53 -3.85
C PRO A 119 13.60 2.95 -3.10
N PHE A 120 12.91 3.96 -3.63
CA PHE A 120 11.60 4.42 -3.13
C PHE A 120 10.41 3.80 -3.88
N ILE A 121 10.68 2.82 -4.76
CA ILE A 121 9.66 2.04 -5.46
C ILE A 121 9.90 0.55 -5.24
N TYR A 122 8.84 -0.25 -5.36
CA TYR A 122 8.89 -1.70 -5.22
C TYR A 122 7.93 -2.37 -6.21
N GLN A 123 8.41 -3.38 -6.96
CA GLN A 123 7.61 -4.04 -7.99
C GLN A 123 6.71 -5.13 -7.39
N LEU A 124 5.73 -4.75 -6.56
CA LEU A 124 4.89 -5.71 -5.83
C LEU A 124 4.16 -6.66 -6.77
N GLY A 125 3.48 -6.14 -7.80
CA GLY A 125 2.65 -6.94 -8.70
C GLY A 125 3.39 -8.03 -9.48
N SER A 126 4.69 -7.84 -9.74
CA SER A 126 5.55 -8.82 -10.42
C SER A 126 6.47 -9.62 -9.49
N SER A 127 6.44 -9.33 -8.19
CA SER A 127 7.21 -10.07 -7.19
C SER A 127 6.62 -11.48 -6.97
N PRO A 128 7.42 -12.47 -6.57
CA PRO A 128 6.91 -13.78 -6.18
C PRO A 128 5.87 -13.69 -5.05
N PRO A 129 4.81 -14.51 -5.07
CA PRO A 129 3.85 -14.57 -3.96
C PRO A 129 4.53 -15.03 -2.66
N THR A 130 4.16 -14.39 -1.56
CA THR A 130 4.54 -14.81 -0.20
C THR A 130 3.74 -16.04 0.23
N LYS A 131 2.49 -16.14 -0.23
CA LYS A 131 1.64 -17.33 -0.09
C LYS A 131 0.91 -17.59 -1.41
N GLU A 132 0.81 -18.86 -1.81
CA GLU A 132 0.08 -19.28 -2.99
C GLU A 132 -0.65 -20.60 -2.73
N SER A 133 -1.90 -20.70 -3.18
CA SER A 133 -2.70 -21.91 -3.07
C SER A 133 -3.65 -22.05 -4.27
N LYS A 134 -4.49 -23.09 -4.26
CA LYS A 134 -5.57 -23.22 -5.26
C LYS A 134 -6.59 -22.07 -5.16
N GLY A 135 -6.76 -21.46 -3.98
CA GLY A 135 -7.69 -20.36 -3.74
C GLY A 135 -7.20 -18.99 -4.20
N GLY A 136 -5.90 -18.83 -4.49
CA GLY A 136 -5.33 -17.56 -4.90
C GLY A 136 -3.91 -17.34 -4.38
N GLU A 137 -3.53 -16.09 -4.20
CA GLU A 137 -2.17 -15.69 -3.84
C GLU A 137 -2.15 -14.39 -3.02
N ILE A 138 -1.12 -14.23 -2.19
CA ILE A 138 -0.81 -13.02 -1.44
C ILE A 138 0.63 -12.62 -1.75
N ARG A 139 0.83 -11.34 -2.12
CA ARG A 139 2.15 -10.72 -2.22
C ARG A 139 2.28 -9.65 -1.14
N VAL A 140 3.35 -9.69 -0.37
CA VAL A 140 3.60 -8.74 0.72
C VAL A 140 4.78 -7.81 0.40
N ALA A 141 4.62 -6.53 0.66
CA ALA A 141 5.70 -5.56 0.78
C ALA A 141 5.74 -5.00 2.21
N ASP A 142 6.87 -5.13 2.89
CA ASP A 142 7.11 -4.54 4.21
C ASP A 142 8.58 -4.12 4.35
N SER A 143 9.01 -3.63 5.51
CA SER A 143 10.40 -3.16 5.68
C SER A 143 11.46 -4.26 5.49
N GLY A 144 11.08 -5.54 5.45
CA GLY A 144 11.96 -6.68 5.16
C GLY A 144 12.36 -6.82 3.69
N ASN A 145 11.54 -6.35 2.75
CA ASN A 145 11.83 -6.41 1.31
C ASN A 145 11.74 -5.05 0.60
N PHE A 146 10.96 -4.12 1.15
CA PHE A 146 10.86 -2.73 0.73
C PHE A 146 11.37 -1.82 1.84
N THR A 147 12.70 -1.77 2.00
CA THR A 147 13.40 -1.26 3.19
C THR A 147 13.07 0.18 3.58
N VAL A 148 12.66 1.04 2.63
CA VAL A 148 12.26 2.42 2.95
C VAL A 148 10.89 2.50 3.62
N SER A 149 10.02 1.49 3.44
CA SER A 149 8.64 1.46 3.94
C SER A 149 8.60 1.06 5.41
N THR A 150 9.03 1.98 6.28
CA THR A 150 9.25 1.69 7.70
C THR A 150 8.02 1.86 8.58
N THR A 151 6.99 2.56 8.12
CA THR A 151 5.73 2.76 8.87
C THR A 151 4.51 2.11 8.21
N VAL A 152 4.68 1.57 7.00
CA VAL A 152 3.61 0.97 6.19
C VAL A 152 4.04 -0.40 5.67
N ALA A 153 3.22 -1.41 5.91
CA ALA A 153 3.26 -2.69 5.20
C ALA A 153 2.03 -2.80 4.28
N ALA A 154 2.15 -3.58 3.21
CA ALA A 154 1.07 -3.79 2.24
C ALA A 154 0.99 -5.26 1.81
N ALA A 155 -0.23 -5.73 1.56
CA ALA A 155 -0.50 -7.05 1.02
C ALA A 155 -1.45 -6.95 -0.17
N LEU A 156 -1.00 -7.34 -1.36
CA LEU A 156 -1.85 -7.52 -2.53
C LEU A 156 -2.42 -8.94 -2.47
N VAL A 157 -3.74 -9.04 -2.33
CA VAL A 157 -4.47 -10.31 -2.20
C VAL A 157 -5.28 -10.54 -3.47
N THR A 158 -5.05 -11.68 -4.12
CA THR A 158 -5.89 -12.16 -5.22
C THR A 158 -6.62 -13.41 -4.76
N VAL A 159 -7.96 -13.39 -4.78
CA VAL A 159 -8.82 -14.52 -4.42
C VAL A 159 -9.55 -14.99 -5.68
N ARG A 160 -9.31 -16.24 -6.10
CA ARG A 160 -9.97 -16.83 -7.28
C ARG A 160 -11.48 -17.02 -7.05
N PRO A 161 -12.30 -17.16 -8.10
CA PRO A 161 -13.73 -17.43 -7.97
C PRO A 161 -14.00 -18.62 -7.04
N GLY A 162 -14.93 -18.45 -6.08
CA GLY A 162 -15.24 -19.44 -5.05
C GLY A 162 -14.16 -19.62 -3.97
N GLY A 163 -13.13 -18.78 -3.96
CA GLY A 163 -12.09 -18.76 -2.94
C GLY A 163 -12.43 -17.88 -1.73
N VAL A 164 -11.69 -18.09 -0.65
CA VAL A 164 -11.77 -17.33 0.59
C VAL A 164 -10.36 -16.98 1.06
N ARG A 165 -10.09 -15.71 1.35
CA ARG A 165 -9.00 -15.31 2.25
C ARG A 165 -9.35 -15.84 3.63
N GLU A 166 -8.59 -16.82 4.13
CA GLU A 166 -8.95 -17.62 5.30
C GLU A 166 -9.23 -16.77 6.55
N MET A 167 -9.92 -17.36 7.54
CA MET A 167 -10.17 -16.67 8.81
C MET A 167 -8.85 -16.38 9.53
N HIS A 168 -8.61 -15.12 9.84
CA HIS A 168 -7.38 -14.65 10.47
C HIS A 168 -7.59 -13.32 11.21
N TRP A 169 -6.55 -12.85 11.88
CA TRP A 169 -6.46 -11.47 12.38
C TRP A 169 -5.04 -10.96 12.29
N HIS A 170 -4.89 -9.64 12.40
CA HIS A 170 -3.61 -8.96 12.46
C HIS A 170 -3.30 -8.54 13.89
N PRO A 171 -2.21 -9.04 14.51
CA PRO A 171 -1.88 -8.75 15.91
C PRO A 171 -1.26 -7.37 16.12
N ASN A 172 -0.65 -6.80 15.07
CA ASN A 172 0.25 -5.65 15.19
C ASN A 172 -0.32 -4.35 14.61
N ALA A 173 -1.32 -4.40 13.72
CA ALA A 173 -1.89 -3.21 13.08
C ALA A 173 -3.38 -3.36 12.74
N ASP A 174 -4.04 -2.22 12.55
CA ASP A 174 -5.31 -2.17 11.82
C ASP A 174 -5.04 -2.47 10.34
N GLU A 175 -6.03 -3.01 9.66
CA GLU A 175 -6.02 -3.23 8.21
C GLU A 175 -6.94 -2.23 7.53
N TRP A 176 -6.38 -1.42 6.65
CA TRP A 176 -7.13 -0.60 5.70
C TRP A 176 -7.10 -1.26 4.33
N GLN A 177 -8.24 -1.41 3.67
CA GLN A 177 -8.36 -2.15 2.41
C GLN A 177 -8.83 -1.24 1.28
N TYR A 178 -8.29 -1.44 0.09
CA TYR A 178 -8.86 -0.91 -1.15
C TYR A 178 -9.12 -2.03 -2.15
N TYR A 179 -10.36 -2.13 -2.61
CA TYR A 179 -10.80 -3.18 -3.53
C TYR A 179 -10.56 -2.73 -4.98
N LEU A 180 -9.65 -3.43 -5.67
CA LEU A 180 -9.16 -3.08 -7.00
C LEU A 180 -10.07 -3.63 -8.10
N LYS A 181 -10.51 -4.89 -7.98
CA LYS A 181 -11.39 -5.56 -8.95
C LYS A 181 -12.15 -6.73 -8.33
N GLY A 182 -13.20 -7.18 -9.00
CA GLY A 182 -14.04 -8.32 -8.58
C GLY A 182 -15.08 -7.95 -7.52
N LYS A 183 -15.66 -8.96 -6.88
CA LYS A 183 -16.71 -8.81 -5.87
C LYS A 183 -16.36 -9.61 -4.62
N GLY A 184 -16.20 -8.92 -3.50
CA GLY A 184 -15.84 -9.51 -2.21
C GLY A 184 -16.99 -9.41 -1.22
N ARG A 185 -16.98 -10.32 -0.24
CA ARG A 185 -17.78 -10.21 0.98
C ARG A 185 -16.87 -10.42 2.17
N MET A 186 -16.83 -9.46 3.09
CA MET A 186 -16.06 -9.57 4.32
C MET A 186 -16.99 -9.62 5.51
N THR A 187 -16.68 -10.50 6.46
CA THR A 187 -17.26 -10.45 7.80
C THR A 187 -16.16 -10.12 8.80
N VAL A 188 -16.41 -9.10 9.63
CA VAL A 188 -15.55 -8.73 10.76
C VAL A 188 -16.25 -9.14 12.04
N LEU A 189 -15.55 -9.94 12.85
CA LEU A 189 -15.96 -10.38 14.17
C LEU A 189 -15.29 -9.52 15.25
N ASN A 190 -16.13 -8.88 16.05
CA ASN A 190 -15.76 -8.27 17.32
C ASN A 190 -16.20 -9.16 18.49
N THR A 191 -15.88 -8.77 19.72
CA THR A 191 -16.21 -9.53 20.93
C THR A 191 -17.73 -9.73 21.08
N GLY A 192 -18.14 -10.94 21.49
CA GLY A 192 -19.54 -11.31 21.74
C GLY A 192 -20.31 -11.60 20.44
N PRO A 193 -21.61 -11.26 20.34
CA PRO A 193 -22.42 -11.49 19.14
C PRO A 193 -22.17 -10.45 18.03
N ASN A 194 -21.15 -9.61 18.18
CA ASN A 194 -20.92 -8.46 17.32
C ASN A 194 -20.15 -8.88 16.07
N ALA A 195 -20.87 -9.32 15.04
CA ALA A 195 -20.31 -9.56 13.72
C ALA A 195 -21.00 -8.66 12.68
N MET A 196 -20.24 -8.14 11.73
CA MET A 196 -20.74 -7.30 10.65
C MET A 196 -20.24 -7.83 9.32
N THR A 197 -21.18 -8.04 8.38
CA THR A 197 -20.88 -8.51 7.03
C THR A 197 -21.23 -7.42 6.03
N MET A 198 -20.32 -7.16 5.09
CA MET A 198 -20.53 -6.22 3.99
C MET A 198 -20.01 -6.79 2.67
N ASP A 199 -20.61 -6.34 1.58
CA ASP A 199 -20.15 -6.60 0.21
C ASP A 199 -19.27 -5.44 -0.28
N PHE A 200 -18.26 -5.78 -1.08
CA PHE A 200 -17.26 -4.84 -1.62
C PHE A 200 -17.09 -5.06 -3.12
N GLY A 201 -16.92 -3.97 -3.86
CA GLY A 201 -16.59 -3.92 -5.28
C GLY A 201 -15.44 -2.95 -5.58
N PRO A 202 -15.11 -2.75 -6.86
CA PRO A 202 -14.00 -1.88 -7.26
C PRO A 202 -14.22 -0.44 -6.77
N GLY A 203 -13.23 0.12 -6.08
CA GLY A 203 -13.27 1.47 -5.51
C GLY A 203 -13.73 1.54 -4.06
N ASP A 204 -14.25 0.45 -3.48
CA ASP A 204 -14.67 0.42 -2.08
C ASP A 204 -13.48 0.37 -1.12
N ILE A 205 -13.67 0.98 0.06
CA ILE A 205 -12.71 0.99 1.16
C ILE A 205 -13.22 0.09 2.28
N GLY A 206 -12.39 -0.87 2.69
CA GLY A 206 -12.62 -1.70 3.87
C GLY A 206 -11.75 -1.27 5.05
N TYR A 207 -12.16 -1.62 6.27
CA TYR A 207 -11.35 -1.36 7.45
C TYR A 207 -11.62 -2.42 8.54
N VAL A 208 -10.54 -2.96 9.09
CA VAL A 208 -10.58 -3.94 10.18
C VAL A 208 -9.64 -3.47 11.29
N LYS A 209 -10.20 -3.23 12.49
CA LYS A 209 -9.37 -2.87 13.65
C LYS A 209 -8.47 -4.05 14.04
N ARG A 210 -7.28 -3.73 14.53
CA ARG A 210 -6.30 -4.67 15.06
C ARG A 210 -6.96 -5.68 16.00
N ASN A 211 -6.58 -6.94 15.86
CA ASN A 211 -7.11 -8.08 16.60
C ASN A 211 -8.57 -8.48 16.32
N LEU A 212 -9.29 -7.81 15.41
CA LEU A 212 -10.61 -8.29 15.00
C LEU A 212 -10.46 -9.41 13.98
N GLY A 213 -11.06 -10.57 14.29
CA GLY A 213 -11.06 -11.73 13.40
C GLY A 213 -11.92 -11.44 12.17
N HIS A 214 -11.45 -11.83 11.00
CA HIS A 214 -12.19 -11.58 9.76
C HIS A 214 -11.81 -12.59 8.66
N TYR A 215 -12.61 -12.61 7.60
CA TYR A 215 -12.34 -13.35 6.35
C TYR A 215 -12.91 -12.56 5.17
N VAL A 216 -12.38 -12.80 3.97
CA VAL A 216 -12.90 -12.21 2.72
C VAL A 216 -13.21 -13.32 1.72
N GLU A 217 -14.48 -13.46 1.34
CA GLU A 217 -14.95 -14.42 0.34
C GLU A 217 -15.07 -13.74 -1.03
N ASN A 218 -14.60 -14.41 -2.08
CA ASN A 218 -14.94 -14.00 -3.45
C ASN A 218 -16.33 -14.53 -3.81
N VAL A 219 -17.29 -13.61 -3.90
CA VAL A 219 -18.70 -13.90 -4.23
C VAL A 219 -19.01 -13.67 -5.72
N GLY A 220 -18.00 -13.33 -6.52
CA GLY A 220 -18.10 -13.13 -7.97
C GLY A 220 -17.67 -14.35 -8.79
N ASP A 221 -17.65 -14.14 -10.10
CA ASP A 221 -17.26 -15.11 -11.14
C ASP A 221 -15.88 -14.80 -11.76
N THR A 222 -15.25 -13.69 -11.36
CA THR A 222 -13.87 -13.31 -11.73
C THR A 222 -12.96 -13.24 -10.50
N ASP A 223 -11.66 -13.11 -10.71
CA ASP A 223 -10.73 -12.83 -9.60
C ASP A 223 -11.14 -11.57 -8.84
N LEU A 224 -11.20 -11.71 -7.52
CA LEU A 224 -11.26 -10.61 -6.56
C LEU A 224 -9.83 -10.19 -6.26
N GLN A 225 -9.56 -8.88 -6.30
CA GLN A 225 -8.26 -8.35 -5.89
C GLN A 225 -8.45 -7.12 -5.03
N PHE A 226 -7.76 -7.09 -3.90
CA PHE A 226 -7.70 -5.93 -3.00
C PHE A 226 -6.28 -5.78 -2.45
N ILE A 227 -5.95 -4.56 -2.04
CA ILE A 227 -4.72 -4.26 -1.30
C ILE A 227 -5.07 -3.94 0.14
N GLY A 228 -4.50 -4.70 1.08
CA GLY A 228 -4.49 -4.39 2.50
C GLY A 228 -3.27 -3.55 2.85
N VAL A 229 -3.44 -2.51 3.64
CA VAL A 229 -2.39 -1.58 4.08
C VAL A 229 -2.42 -1.49 5.60
N PHE A 230 -1.25 -1.52 6.22
CA PHE A 230 -1.08 -1.66 7.66
C PHE A 230 -0.10 -0.61 8.17
N ARG A 231 -0.46 0.14 9.22
CA ARG A 231 0.44 1.09 9.88
C ARG A 231 1.42 0.37 10.81
N THR A 232 2.39 -0.32 10.22
CA THR A 232 3.43 -1.09 10.89
C THR A 232 4.62 -1.27 9.95
N SER A 233 5.79 -1.59 10.49
CA SER A 233 6.98 -1.87 9.68
C SER A 233 7.00 -3.28 9.11
N ARG A 234 6.23 -4.22 9.67
CA ARG A 234 6.21 -5.64 9.30
C ARG A 234 4.78 -6.15 9.17
N TYR A 235 4.50 -6.91 8.13
CA TYR A 235 3.24 -7.62 7.99
C TYR A 235 3.18 -8.80 8.96
N GLU A 236 2.12 -8.90 9.76
CA GLU A 236 1.88 -10.04 10.64
C GLU A 236 0.41 -10.44 10.57
N GLU A 237 0.14 -11.74 10.58
CA GLU A 237 -1.19 -12.32 10.65
C GLU A 237 -1.14 -13.60 11.47
N ILE A 238 -2.26 -13.98 12.08
CA ILE A 238 -2.45 -15.28 12.71
C ILE A 238 -3.60 -15.99 12.01
N SER A 239 -3.32 -17.16 11.41
CA SER A 239 -4.35 -18.00 10.81
C SER A 239 -5.13 -18.76 11.89
N LEU A 240 -6.46 -18.79 11.75
CA LEU A 240 -7.32 -19.56 12.65
C LEU A 240 -7.06 -21.06 12.52
N SER A 241 -6.92 -21.59 11.29
CA SER A 241 -6.72 -23.03 11.11
C SER A 241 -5.38 -23.45 11.70
N ASP A 242 -4.33 -22.69 11.42
CA ASP A 242 -2.99 -22.92 11.92
C ASP A 242 -2.93 -22.88 13.46
N TRP A 243 -3.58 -21.89 14.09
CA TRP A 243 -3.66 -21.83 15.54
C TRP A 243 -4.35 -23.07 16.13
N LEU A 244 -5.50 -23.48 15.57
CA LEU A 244 -6.26 -24.60 16.10
C LEU A 244 -5.52 -25.93 15.89
N THR A 245 -4.88 -26.16 14.75
CA THR A 245 -4.12 -27.40 14.49
C THR A 245 -2.83 -27.49 15.31
N HIS A 246 -2.27 -26.36 15.75
CA HIS A 246 -1.12 -26.31 16.67
C HIS A 246 -1.50 -26.25 18.16
N THR A 247 -2.80 -26.41 18.48
CA THR A 247 -3.32 -26.53 19.85
C THR A 247 -3.63 -28.01 20.14
N PRO A 248 -3.44 -28.53 21.38
CA PRO A 248 -3.77 -29.92 21.68
C PRO A 248 -5.17 -30.34 21.18
N PRO A 249 -5.30 -31.37 20.31
CA PRO A 249 -6.57 -31.69 19.64
C PRO A 249 -7.72 -31.95 20.60
N ALA A 250 -7.46 -32.63 21.73
CA ALA A 250 -8.46 -32.86 22.77
C ALA A 250 -9.02 -31.55 23.38
N LEU A 251 -8.22 -30.49 23.44
CA LEU A 251 -8.65 -29.17 23.91
C LEU A 251 -9.55 -28.50 22.86
N VAL A 252 -9.13 -28.53 21.59
CA VAL A 252 -9.90 -27.97 20.48
C VAL A 252 -11.25 -28.69 20.32
N ALA A 253 -11.24 -30.01 20.44
CA ALA A 253 -12.44 -30.85 20.41
C ALA A 253 -13.46 -30.44 21.49
N GLN A 254 -12.99 -30.14 22.71
CA GLN A 254 -13.85 -29.64 23.80
C GLN A 254 -14.43 -28.25 23.51
N HIS A 255 -13.67 -27.36 22.85
CA HIS A 255 -14.12 -26.00 22.55
C HIS A 255 -15.13 -25.95 21.39
N LEU A 256 -14.92 -26.77 20.36
CA LEU A 256 -15.67 -26.69 19.12
C LEU A 256 -16.70 -27.82 18.94
N ASN A 257 -16.70 -28.81 19.83
CA ASN A 257 -17.53 -30.01 19.74
C ASN A 257 -17.34 -30.74 18.39
N VAL A 258 -16.08 -30.96 18.02
CA VAL A 258 -15.64 -31.64 16.79
C VAL A 258 -14.66 -32.75 17.19
N ASP A 259 -14.72 -33.91 16.52
CA ASP A 259 -13.81 -35.02 16.81
C ASP A 259 -12.37 -34.76 16.33
N GLU A 260 -11.38 -35.36 17.01
CA GLU A 260 -9.96 -35.18 16.68
C GLU A 260 -9.60 -35.63 15.26
N ALA A 261 -10.32 -36.61 14.68
CA ALA A 261 -10.07 -37.06 13.31
C ALA A 261 -10.59 -36.06 12.25
N THR A 262 -11.58 -35.24 12.60
CA THR A 262 -11.99 -34.10 11.77
C THR A 262 -11.00 -32.94 11.89
N ILE A 263 -10.49 -32.63 13.09
CA ILE A 263 -9.45 -31.61 13.30
C ILE A 263 -8.18 -31.94 12.50
N ALA A 264 -7.78 -33.21 12.47
CA ALA A 264 -6.63 -33.69 11.71
C ALA A 264 -6.73 -33.51 10.18
N LYS A 265 -7.90 -33.11 9.66
CA LYS A 265 -8.10 -32.79 8.23
C LYS A 265 -7.98 -31.29 7.93
N TRP A 266 -7.90 -30.44 8.95
CA TRP A 266 -7.78 -29.00 8.77
C TRP A 266 -6.37 -28.61 8.30
N PRO A 267 -6.21 -27.52 7.54
CA PRO A 267 -4.90 -27.03 7.15
C PRO A 267 -4.08 -26.58 8.36
N ASP A 268 -2.83 -27.05 8.43
CA ASP A 268 -1.88 -26.83 9.52
C ASP A 268 -0.66 -25.99 9.11
N ASN A 269 -0.79 -25.22 8.03
CA ASN A 269 0.32 -24.51 7.42
C ASN A 269 -0.05 -23.07 7.00
N ALA A 270 -1.09 -22.49 7.61
CA ALA A 270 -1.60 -21.15 7.33
C ALA A 270 -1.69 -20.82 5.82
N PRO A 271 -2.53 -21.53 5.03
CA PRO A 271 -2.53 -21.45 3.57
C PRO A 271 -2.84 -20.06 3.00
N GLY A 272 -3.39 -19.13 3.80
CA GLY A 272 -3.75 -17.77 3.42
C GLY A 272 -5.02 -17.71 2.58
N LEU A 273 -5.11 -18.52 1.53
CA LEU A 273 -6.28 -18.64 0.67
C LEU A 273 -6.77 -20.08 0.64
N MET A 274 -8.07 -20.25 0.70
CA MET A 274 -8.76 -21.52 0.61
C MET A 274 -9.64 -21.51 -0.64
N LEU A 275 -9.76 -22.64 -1.32
CA LEU A 275 -10.77 -22.83 -2.36
C LEU A 275 -11.92 -23.63 -1.77
N LYS A 276 -13.16 -23.21 -2.02
CA LYS A 276 -14.33 -23.99 -1.62
C LYS A 276 -14.24 -25.38 -2.27
N SER A 277 -14.30 -26.41 -1.42
CA SER A 277 -14.34 -27.82 -1.83
C SER A 277 -15.62 -28.14 -2.58
#